data_AF-A0A0L0H6H0-F1
#
_entry.id   AF-A0A0L0H6H0-F1
#
_cell.length_a   1.000
_cell.length_b   1.000
_cell.length_c   1.000
_cell.angle_alpha   90.00
_cell.angle_beta   90.00
_cell.angle_gamma   90.00
#
_symmetry.space_group_name_H-M   'P 1'
#
loop_
_entity.id
_entity.type
_entity.pdbx_description
1 polymer ?
#
loop_
_entity_poly.entity_id
_entity_poly.type
_entity_poly.pdbx_seq_one_letter_code
_entity_poly.pdbx_strand_id
1 'polypeptide(L)'
;MLTLSRPLVIHPSILRPSSRLLASAFLSPVRTQSTTPASVSASPTVTGPHPKLGTDPNAATWRKMEQKQEPDIVKKKTYMLRHPVYTPQELEAVKFTHKELAGVRDQIAFALVRLMRFGFDTATNYSDKIGVMTEKQWLNRIVFLETVAGVPGMVGGMMRHLRSLRLLRRDNGWVHTLLEEAENERMHLLTFMKLKQPSILFRAMVLMGQGVFFNLFFASYILSPRACHRFVGYLEEEAVHTYTNCLKDIEVGKIQHWGTTPAPDIAKEYWRLKENATLRDVVAAVRADEAEHRDVNHTLAGLRPDDPNPF
;
A
#
# COMPACT_ATOMS: atom_id res chain seq x y z
N MET A 1 -51.29 -65.09 24.36
CA MET A 1 -52.05 -65.47 23.16
C MET A 1 -51.58 -64.59 22.01
N LEU A 2 -51.03 -65.20 20.94
CA LEU A 2 -51.65 -65.33 19.60
C LEU A 2 -51.63 -63.99 18.80
N THR A 3 -50.78 -63.73 17.79
CA THR A 3 -50.65 -64.30 16.40
C THR A 3 -51.84 -63.94 15.49
N LEU A 4 -51.75 -63.57 14.18
CA LEU A 4 -50.72 -63.35 13.12
C LEU A 4 -51.38 -62.41 12.05
N SER A 5 -50.82 -61.87 10.96
CA SER A 5 -49.57 -61.96 10.15
C SER A 5 -49.15 -60.50 9.73
N ARG A 6 -48.29 -60.09 8.76
CA ARG A 6 -47.68 -60.61 7.48
C ARG A 6 -48.63 -60.68 6.26
N PRO A 7 -48.16 -60.62 4.97
CA PRO A 7 -46.79 -60.85 4.47
C PRO A 7 -46.12 -59.66 3.72
N LEU A 8 -45.00 -59.93 3.04
CA LEU A 8 -44.09 -58.99 2.37
C LEU A 8 -43.39 -59.68 1.18
N VAL A 9 -43.27 -59.00 0.02
CA VAL A 9 -42.53 -59.42 -1.21
C VAL A 9 -42.06 -58.11 -1.91
N ILE A 10 -40.82 -57.81 -2.34
CA ILE A 10 -39.52 -58.48 -2.65
C ILE A 10 -39.21 -58.66 -4.15
N HIS A 11 -38.36 -57.74 -4.67
CA HIS A 11 -37.35 -57.88 -5.76
C HIS A 11 -37.74 -58.31 -7.19
N PRO A 12 -36.80 -58.24 -8.18
CA PRO A 12 -35.51 -57.50 -8.27
C PRO A 12 -35.48 -56.46 -9.42
N SER A 13 -34.49 -55.54 -9.50
CA SER A 13 -33.27 -55.68 -10.35
C SER A 13 -32.58 -54.30 -10.55
N ILE A 14 -31.38 -54.13 -11.14
CA ILE A 14 -30.03 -54.75 -11.01
C ILE A 14 -29.03 -53.98 -11.92
N LEU A 15 -27.76 -53.74 -11.50
CA LEU A 15 -26.66 -53.01 -12.22
C LEU A 15 -26.90 -51.48 -12.46
N ARG A 16 -25.90 -50.59 -12.69
CA ARG A 16 -24.47 -50.45 -12.29
C ARG A 16 -24.09 -48.96 -12.51
N PRO A 17 -23.04 -48.40 -11.86
CA PRO A 17 -22.53 -47.07 -12.21
C PRO A 17 -21.70 -47.11 -13.50
N SER A 18 -21.97 -46.20 -14.43
CA SER A 18 -21.21 -46.06 -15.68
C SER A 18 -20.43 -44.74 -15.71
N SER A 19 -19.10 -44.82 -15.60
CA SER A 19 -18.22 -43.73 -16.00
C SER A 19 -18.10 -43.66 -17.54
N ARG A 20 -18.15 -42.42 -18.07
CA ARG A 20 -17.91 -41.94 -19.46
C ARG A 20 -18.73 -40.63 -19.60
N LEU A 21 -18.33 -39.61 -20.35
CA LEU A 21 -17.05 -39.30 -21.00
C LEU A 21 -17.00 -37.77 -21.20
N LEU A 22 -15.82 -37.22 -21.52
CA LEU A 22 -15.72 -35.84 -22.03
C LEU A 22 -16.44 -35.76 -23.38
N ALA A 23 -17.55 -35.03 -23.44
CA ALA A 23 -18.24 -34.70 -24.68
C ALA A 23 -17.77 -33.32 -25.17
N SER A 24 -17.07 -33.28 -26.29
CA SER A 24 -16.62 -32.04 -26.92
C SER A 24 -17.80 -31.18 -27.36
N ALA A 25 -17.82 -29.91 -26.97
CA ALA A 25 -18.69 -28.92 -27.58
C ALA A 25 -18.27 -28.74 -29.05
N PHE A 26 -19.04 -29.32 -29.97
CA PHE A 26 -18.72 -29.27 -31.40
C PHE A 26 -18.85 -27.84 -31.95
N LEU A 27 -17.90 -27.47 -32.80
CA LEU A 27 -17.96 -26.27 -33.63
C LEU A 27 -19.17 -26.35 -34.56
N SER A 28 -20.18 -25.49 -34.33
CA SER A 28 -21.25 -25.29 -35.30
C SER A 28 -20.72 -24.54 -36.53
N PRO A 29 -20.96 -25.02 -37.77
CA PRO A 29 -20.50 -24.32 -38.96
C PRO A 29 -21.26 -23.00 -39.13
N VAL A 30 -20.53 -21.92 -39.43
CA VAL A 30 -21.12 -20.60 -39.69
C VAL A 30 -21.95 -20.64 -40.97
N ARG A 31 -23.26 -20.40 -40.83
CA ARG A 31 -24.18 -20.25 -41.97
C ARG A 31 -23.91 -18.91 -42.66
N THR A 32 -23.16 -18.92 -43.76
CA THR A 32 -22.94 -17.75 -44.61
C THR A 32 -24.27 -17.28 -45.22
N GLN A 33 -24.80 -16.16 -44.70
CA GLN A 33 -25.81 -15.37 -45.39
C GLN A 33 -25.11 -14.28 -46.20
N SER A 34 -25.35 -14.24 -47.51
CA SER A 34 -24.88 -13.17 -48.38
C SER A 34 -25.76 -11.93 -48.20
N THR A 35 -25.42 -11.06 -47.25
CA THR A 35 -26.03 -9.74 -47.12
C THR A 35 -25.27 -8.71 -47.96
N THR A 36 -26.02 -7.85 -48.64
CA THR A 36 -25.47 -6.74 -49.44
C THR A 36 -24.81 -5.70 -48.53
N PRO A 37 -23.82 -4.94 -49.02
CA PRO A 37 -23.13 -3.93 -48.23
C PRO A 37 -24.06 -2.73 -47.96
N ALA A 38 -24.74 -2.76 -46.82
CA ALA A 38 -25.41 -1.58 -46.29
C ALA A 38 -24.35 -0.50 -46.00
N SER A 39 -24.49 0.67 -46.61
CA SER A 39 -23.58 1.81 -46.40
C SER A 39 -23.81 2.40 -45.00
N VAL A 40 -23.19 1.81 -43.99
CA VAL A 40 -23.12 2.37 -42.64
C VAL A 40 -22.33 3.68 -42.72
N SER A 41 -23.04 4.80 -42.77
CA SER A 41 -22.43 6.11 -42.52
C SER A 41 -21.87 6.08 -41.11
N ALA A 42 -20.54 6.09 -40.99
CA ALA A 42 -19.89 6.15 -39.69
C ALA A 42 -20.28 7.45 -39.00
N SER A 43 -21.15 7.37 -37.99
CA SER A 43 -21.45 8.48 -37.10
C SER A 43 -20.12 9.06 -36.59
N PRO A 44 -19.85 10.37 -36.76
CA PRO A 44 -18.55 10.92 -36.41
C PRO A 44 -18.30 10.69 -34.93
N THR A 45 -17.19 10.01 -34.62
CA THR A 45 -16.68 9.90 -33.25
C THR A 45 -16.63 11.29 -32.65
N VAL A 46 -17.29 11.51 -31.51
CA VAL A 46 -17.33 12.83 -30.86
C VAL A 46 -15.96 13.11 -30.22
N THR A 47 -15.01 13.54 -31.05
CA THR A 47 -13.66 13.97 -30.66
C THR A 47 -13.72 15.37 -30.03
N GLY A 48 -14.51 15.52 -28.97
CA GLY A 48 -14.35 16.64 -28.06
C GLY A 48 -12.96 16.57 -27.43
N PRO A 49 -12.21 17.68 -27.32
CA PRO A 49 -10.88 17.67 -26.75
C PRO A 49 -10.96 17.32 -25.26
N HIS A 50 -10.66 16.07 -24.91
CA HIS A 50 -10.49 15.66 -23.53
C HIS A 50 -9.39 16.54 -22.90
N PRO A 51 -9.57 17.14 -21.70
CA PRO A 51 -8.66 18.17 -21.16
C PRO A 51 -7.19 17.76 -20.98
N LYS A 52 -6.85 16.47 -21.12
CA LYS A 52 -5.47 15.94 -21.08
C LYS A 52 -4.90 15.53 -22.45
N LEU A 53 -5.66 15.65 -23.55
CA LEU A 53 -5.32 15.05 -24.86
C LEU A 53 -5.69 15.90 -26.09
N GLY A 54 -6.27 17.10 -25.94
CA GLY A 54 -6.54 17.98 -27.07
C GLY A 54 -5.24 18.53 -27.69
N THR A 55 -5.12 18.46 -29.02
CA THR A 55 -4.12 19.24 -29.76
C THR A 55 -4.54 20.72 -29.74
N ASP A 56 -4.11 21.43 -28.72
CA ASP A 56 -4.49 22.84 -28.49
C ASP A 56 -4.07 23.70 -29.71
N PRO A 57 -4.97 24.48 -30.33
CA PRO A 57 -4.62 25.41 -31.40
C PRO A 57 -3.61 26.49 -30.94
N ASN A 58 -3.55 26.77 -29.64
CA ASN A 58 -2.52 27.61 -29.03
C ASN A 58 -1.24 26.84 -28.66
N ALA A 59 -1.05 25.56 -28.96
CA ALA A 59 0.17 24.82 -28.58
C ALA A 59 1.49 25.47 -29.07
N ALA A 60 1.47 26.16 -30.21
CA ALA A 60 2.60 26.97 -30.68
C ALA A 60 2.78 28.28 -29.91
N THR A 61 1.68 28.87 -29.42
CA THR A 61 1.64 30.02 -28.52
C THR A 61 2.13 29.63 -27.12
N TRP A 62 1.67 28.50 -26.58
CA TRP A 62 2.08 27.95 -25.29
C TRP A 62 3.57 27.61 -25.28
N ARG A 63 4.14 26.96 -26.31
CA ARG A 63 5.60 26.77 -26.41
C ARG A 63 6.39 28.09 -26.43
N LYS A 64 5.85 29.13 -27.08
CA LYS A 64 6.43 30.48 -27.07
C LYS A 64 6.22 31.22 -25.75
N MET A 65 5.24 30.80 -24.95
CA MET A 65 5.07 31.26 -23.57
C MET A 65 6.00 30.48 -22.64
N GLU A 66 6.09 29.15 -22.66
CA GLU A 66 7.10 28.36 -21.94
C GLU A 66 8.53 28.91 -22.15
N GLN A 67 8.89 29.28 -23.39
CA GLN A 67 10.20 29.89 -23.71
C GLN A 67 10.37 31.35 -23.28
N LYS A 68 9.32 32.03 -22.81
CA LYS A 68 9.33 33.47 -22.43
C LYS A 68 8.73 33.75 -21.04
N GLN A 69 8.24 32.68 -20.41
CA GLN A 69 7.67 32.55 -19.08
C GLN A 69 8.15 31.19 -18.57
N GLU A 70 9.36 31.18 -18.01
CA GLU A 70 9.69 30.30 -16.89
C GLU A 70 9.47 31.08 -15.56
N PRO A 71 8.23 31.33 -15.09
CA PRO A 71 8.01 31.49 -13.67
C PRO A 71 8.20 30.10 -13.02
N ASP A 72 8.67 30.04 -11.78
CA ASP A 72 9.05 28.79 -11.08
C ASP A 72 7.93 27.76 -10.84
N ILE A 73 6.72 28.00 -11.37
CA ILE A 73 5.53 27.15 -11.22
C ILE A 73 5.78 25.71 -11.71
N VAL A 74 6.52 25.53 -12.81
CA VAL A 74 6.81 24.20 -13.40
C VAL A 74 7.86 23.42 -12.57
N LYS A 75 8.62 24.08 -11.69
CA LYS A 75 9.61 23.39 -10.84
C LYS A 75 8.98 22.63 -9.67
N LYS A 76 7.73 22.93 -9.29
CA LYS A 76 7.01 22.17 -8.26
C LYS A 76 6.21 21.01 -8.87
N LYS A 77 6.48 19.81 -8.39
CA LYS A 77 5.96 18.53 -8.90
C LYS A 77 4.55 18.26 -8.38
N THR A 78 3.59 18.97 -8.98
CA THR A 78 2.15 18.92 -8.69
C THR A 78 1.46 17.60 -9.12
N TYR A 79 2.17 16.47 -9.09
CA TYR A 79 1.63 15.13 -9.35
C TYR A 79 1.57 14.23 -8.11
N MET A 80 2.23 14.61 -7.01
CA MET A 80 2.12 13.91 -5.73
C MET A 80 0.71 14.09 -5.17
N LEU A 81 0.22 13.07 -4.46
CA LEU A 81 -0.97 13.18 -3.62
C LEU A 81 -0.79 14.26 -2.56
N ARG A 82 -1.87 14.58 -1.86
CA ARG A 82 -1.76 15.48 -0.70
C ARG A 82 -1.00 14.76 0.41
N HIS A 83 -0.49 15.57 1.30
CA HIS A 83 0.26 15.17 2.48
C HIS A 83 -0.04 16.19 3.58
N PRO A 84 -0.06 15.78 4.85
CA PRO A 84 -0.11 16.71 5.97
C PRO A 84 1.12 17.64 5.97
N VAL A 85 0.98 18.82 6.59
CA VAL A 85 2.08 19.76 6.81
C VAL A 85 2.16 20.03 8.30
N TYR A 86 3.00 19.25 8.98
CA TYR A 86 3.07 19.22 10.43
C TYR A 86 3.68 20.50 11.02
N THR A 87 3.04 21.03 12.06
CA THR A 87 3.63 22.04 12.94
C THR A 87 4.64 21.41 13.91
N PRO A 88 5.61 22.17 14.45
CA PRO A 88 6.53 21.66 15.47
C PRO A 88 5.83 21.04 16.68
N GLN A 89 4.70 21.61 17.08
CA GLN A 89 3.88 21.14 18.20
C GLN A 89 3.26 19.76 17.94
N GLU A 90 2.82 19.49 16.71
CA GLU A 90 2.32 18.17 16.31
C GLU A 90 3.46 17.15 16.27
N LEU A 91 4.61 17.52 15.68
CA LEU A 91 5.81 16.66 15.64
C LEU A 91 6.31 16.29 17.05
N GLU A 92 6.24 17.21 18.02
CA GLU A 92 6.59 16.96 19.42
C GLU A 92 5.50 16.16 20.18
N ALA A 93 4.23 16.29 19.79
CA ALA A 93 3.13 15.54 20.39
C ALA A 93 3.15 14.04 20.03
N VAL A 94 3.76 13.66 18.90
CA VAL A 94 3.89 12.26 18.46
C VAL A 94 4.63 11.41 19.50
N LYS A 95 3.90 10.41 20.02
CA LYS A 95 4.37 9.45 21.02
C LYS A 95 4.14 8.02 20.52
N PHE A 96 4.96 7.11 21.03
CA PHE A 96 4.66 5.69 20.99
C PHE A 96 3.42 5.40 21.86
N THR A 97 2.50 4.61 21.32
CA THR A 97 1.27 4.14 21.97
C THR A 97 1.04 2.69 21.54
N HIS A 98 0.49 1.86 22.41
CA HIS A 98 0.14 0.47 22.07
C HIS A 98 -1.37 0.26 22.15
N LYS A 99 -1.97 -0.35 21.12
CA LYS A 99 -3.39 -0.72 21.11
C LYS A 99 -3.60 -2.14 21.66
N GLU A 100 -4.31 -2.23 22.78
CA GLU A 100 -4.61 -3.50 23.44
C GLU A 100 -5.20 -4.58 22.51
N LEU A 101 -4.84 -5.83 22.78
CA LEU A 101 -5.13 -6.97 21.91
C LEU A 101 -6.57 -7.50 22.12
N ALA A 102 -7.53 -6.97 21.36
CA ALA A 102 -8.95 -7.35 21.46
C ALA A 102 -9.26 -8.68 20.76
N GLY A 103 -8.79 -9.78 21.36
CA GLY A 103 -9.09 -11.16 20.97
C GLY A 103 -8.18 -11.74 19.88
N VAL A 104 -8.55 -12.92 19.39
CA VAL A 104 -7.64 -13.83 18.67
C VAL A 104 -7.03 -13.23 17.39
N ARG A 105 -7.76 -12.38 16.66
CA ARG A 105 -7.24 -11.74 15.43
C ARG A 105 -6.14 -10.72 15.74
N ASP A 106 -6.34 -9.93 16.78
CA ASP A 106 -5.37 -8.92 17.23
C ASP A 106 -4.12 -9.60 17.81
N GLN A 107 -4.32 -10.69 18.58
CA GLN A 107 -3.24 -11.52 19.10
C GLN A 107 -2.39 -12.15 17.98
N ILE A 108 -3.00 -12.70 16.93
CA ILE A 108 -2.28 -13.24 15.76
C ILE A 108 -1.54 -12.12 15.02
N ALA A 109 -2.19 -10.99 14.75
CA ALA A 109 -1.56 -9.85 14.07
C ALA A 109 -0.32 -9.33 14.83
N PHE A 110 -0.45 -9.11 16.14
CA PHE A 110 0.66 -8.68 16.99
C PHE A 110 1.77 -9.73 17.07
N ALA A 111 1.43 -11.01 17.24
CA ALA A 111 2.42 -12.09 17.27
C ALA A 111 3.22 -12.20 15.97
N LEU A 112 2.58 -12.00 14.81
CA LEU A 112 3.25 -11.96 13.50
C LEU A 112 4.19 -10.76 13.37
N VAL A 113 3.77 -9.56 13.79
CA VAL A 113 4.64 -8.37 13.82
C VAL A 113 5.85 -8.60 14.73
N ARG A 114 5.65 -9.09 15.96
CA ARG A 114 6.74 -9.36 16.91
C ARG A 114 7.69 -10.46 16.41
N LEU A 115 7.19 -11.48 15.72
CA LEU A 115 8.01 -12.52 15.06
C LEU A 115 8.82 -11.95 13.90
N MET A 116 8.20 -11.14 13.03
CA MET A 116 8.88 -10.49 11.91
C MET A 116 9.95 -9.50 12.39
N ARG A 117 9.65 -8.67 13.39
CA ARG A 117 10.63 -7.79 14.03
C ARG A 117 11.78 -8.59 14.65
N PHE A 118 11.49 -9.64 15.44
CA PHE A 118 12.54 -10.49 16.01
C PHE A 118 13.46 -11.10 14.94
N GLY A 119 12.89 -11.66 13.87
CA GLY A 119 13.68 -12.24 12.79
C GLY A 119 14.51 -11.22 12.02
N PHE A 120 13.93 -10.07 11.70
CA PHE A 120 14.60 -9.00 10.96
C PHE A 120 15.68 -8.28 11.79
N ASP A 121 15.39 -7.96 13.06
CA ASP A 121 16.33 -7.32 13.98
C ASP A 121 17.54 -8.24 14.21
N THR A 122 17.31 -9.55 14.37
CA THR A 122 18.36 -10.58 14.46
C THR A 122 19.19 -10.66 13.18
N ALA A 123 18.54 -10.75 12.01
CA ALA A 123 19.22 -10.88 10.71
C ALA A 123 20.00 -9.62 10.29
N THR A 124 19.61 -8.44 10.78
CA THR A 124 20.27 -7.16 10.47
C THR A 124 21.24 -6.67 11.55
N ASN A 125 21.35 -7.40 12.68
CA ASN A 125 22.06 -6.97 13.89
C ASN A 125 21.65 -5.54 14.31
N TYR A 126 20.34 -5.33 14.42
CA TYR A 126 19.74 -4.11 14.94
C TYR A 126 19.82 -4.05 16.47
N SER A 127 19.77 -2.84 17.06
CA SER A 127 19.66 -2.66 18.49
C SER A 127 18.84 -1.43 18.85
N ASP A 128 17.85 -1.58 19.75
CA ASP A 128 17.12 -0.47 20.36
C ASP A 128 17.94 0.31 21.42
N LYS A 129 19.22 -0.05 21.61
CA LYS A 129 20.13 0.69 22.49
C LYS A 129 20.68 1.93 21.77
N ILE A 130 20.31 3.10 22.28
CA ILE A 130 20.78 4.40 21.80
C ILE A 130 22.31 4.45 21.82
N GLY A 131 22.91 5.01 20.76
CA GLY A 131 24.35 5.11 20.53
C GLY A 131 25.01 3.84 19.98
N VAL A 132 24.29 2.72 19.85
CA VAL A 132 24.88 1.47 19.31
C VAL A 132 24.89 1.45 17.79
N MET A 133 23.77 1.82 17.16
CA MET A 133 23.55 1.73 15.72
C MET A 133 24.45 2.70 14.91
N THR A 134 24.95 2.25 13.76
CA THR A 134 25.67 3.10 12.81
C THR A 134 24.73 3.67 11.73
N GLU A 135 25.10 4.80 11.10
CA GLU A 135 24.39 5.36 9.94
C GLU A 135 24.09 4.32 8.86
N LYS A 136 25.07 3.46 8.54
CA LYS A 136 24.91 2.37 7.57
C LYS A 136 23.85 1.35 8.00
N GLN A 137 23.70 1.07 9.29
CA GLN A 137 22.65 0.19 9.81
C GLN A 137 21.28 0.89 9.81
N TRP A 138 21.19 2.16 10.21
CA TRP A 138 19.96 2.95 10.13
C TRP A 138 19.45 3.04 8.69
N LEU A 139 20.30 3.47 7.74
CA LEU A 139 19.96 3.52 6.32
C LEU A 139 19.74 2.13 5.70
N ASN A 140 20.33 1.05 6.22
CA ASN A 140 19.97 -0.32 5.81
C ASN A 140 18.56 -0.69 6.27
N ARG A 141 18.21 -0.41 7.53
CA ARG A 141 16.91 -0.73 8.13
C ARG A 141 15.79 0.00 7.41
N ILE A 142 15.87 1.34 7.40
CA ILE A 142 14.86 2.24 6.84
C ILE A 142 14.62 1.86 5.37
N VAL A 143 15.61 2.03 4.49
CA VAL A 143 15.47 1.78 3.04
C VAL A 143 15.09 0.33 2.69
N PHE A 144 15.18 -0.63 3.61
CA PHE A 144 14.59 -1.96 3.42
C PHE A 144 13.11 -1.99 3.83
N LEU A 145 12.78 -1.52 5.03
CA LEU A 145 11.42 -1.54 5.55
C LEU A 145 10.46 -0.66 4.73
N GLU A 146 10.87 0.52 4.27
CA GLU A 146 10.03 1.37 3.38
C GLU A 146 9.63 0.64 2.08
N THR A 147 10.45 -0.30 1.58
CA THR A 147 10.10 -1.10 0.38
C THR A 147 9.01 -2.14 0.64
N VAL A 148 8.74 -2.44 1.91
CA VAL A 148 7.70 -3.36 2.38
C VAL A 148 6.48 -2.58 2.86
N ALA A 149 6.68 -1.46 3.55
CA ALA A 149 5.61 -0.60 4.07
C ALA A 149 4.78 0.07 2.95
N GLY A 150 5.36 0.36 1.78
CA GLY A 150 4.59 0.80 0.60
C GLY A 150 3.68 -0.26 -0.06
N VAL A 151 3.57 -1.48 0.50
CA VAL A 151 2.80 -2.60 -0.08
C VAL A 151 1.38 -2.76 0.49
N PRO A 152 1.13 -2.71 1.82
CA PRO A 152 -0.20 -2.90 2.39
C PRO A 152 -1.28 -1.97 1.85
N GLY A 153 -1.05 -0.65 1.89
CA GLY A 153 -1.98 0.34 1.34
C GLY A 153 -2.27 0.12 -0.14
N MET A 154 -1.25 -0.20 -0.95
CA MET A 154 -1.40 -0.49 -2.37
C MET A 154 -2.28 -1.72 -2.60
N VAL A 155 -2.08 -2.80 -1.83
CA VAL A 155 -2.91 -4.01 -1.91
C VAL A 155 -4.34 -3.74 -1.44
N GLY A 156 -4.53 -3.02 -0.32
CA GLY A 156 -5.84 -2.67 0.21
C GLY A 156 -6.63 -1.77 -0.73
N GLY A 157 -6.01 -0.68 -1.20
CA GLY A 157 -6.54 0.24 -2.19
C GLY A 157 -6.92 -0.46 -3.50
N MET A 158 -6.04 -1.30 -4.06
CA MET A 158 -6.35 -2.11 -5.24
C MET A 158 -7.54 -3.05 -5.00
N MET A 159 -7.56 -3.78 -3.89
CA MET A 159 -8.61 -4.76 -3.57
C MET A 159 -9.98 -4.10 -3.36
N ARG A 160 -10.01 -2.91 -2.74
CA ARG A 160 -11.21 -2.08 -2.57
C ARG A 160 -11.65 -1.40 -3.85
N HIS A 161 -10.73 -0.87 -4.65
CA HIS A 161 -11.00 -0.30 -5.97
C HIS A 161 -11.68 -1.34 -6.89
N LEU A 162 -11.10 -2.53 -6.99
CA LEU A 162 -11.69 -3.64 -7.75
C LEU A 162 -13.00 -4.15 -7.15
N ARG A 163 -13.30 -3.90 -5.86
CA ARG A 163 -14.59 -4.21 -5.22
C ARG A 163 -15.66 -3.19 -5.61
N SER A 164 -15.32 -1.90 -5.55
CA SER A 164 -16.16 -0.79 -6.03
C SER A 164 -16.60 -1.02 -7.48
N LEU A 165 -15.65 -1.30 -8.39
CA LEU A 165 -15.93 -1.57 -9.79
C LEU A 165 -16.84 -2.79 -9.99
N ARG A 166 -16.47 -3.97 -9.46
CA ARG A 166 -17.22 -5.23 -9.73
C ARG A 166 -18.60 -5.31 -9.06
N LEU A 167 -18.88 -4.44 -8.08
CA LEU A 167 -20.18 -4.34 -7.42
C LEU A 167 -20.98 -3.10 -7.84
N LEU A 168 -20.40 -2.20 -8.65
CA LEU A 168 -20.97 -0.90 -9.03
C LEU A 168 -21.40 -0.05 -7.81
N ARG A 169 -20.56 0.00 -6.77
CA ARG A 169 -20.83 0.68 -5.49
C ARG A 169 -19.81 1.77 -5.18
N ARG A 170 -20.20 2.75 -4.37
CA ARG A 170 -19.26 3.69 -3.75
C ARG A 170 -18.37 2.94 -2.76
N ASP A 171 -17.11 3.38 -2.67
CA ASP A 171 -16.11 2.85 -1.74
C ASP A 171 -16.07 3.60 -0.39
N ASN A 172 -16.60 4.82 -0.35
CA ASN A 172 -16.71 5.68 0.83
C ASN A 172 -15.36 6.13 1.44
N GLY A 173 -14.36 6.42 0.60
CA GLY A 173 -13.15 7.18 0.94
C GLY A 173 -11.86 6.35 1.02
N TRP A 174 -11.98 5.10 1.46
CA TRP A 174 -10.86 4.20 1.78
C TRP A 174 -9.79 4.06 0.67
N VAL A 175 -10.19 3.96 -0.60
CA VAL A 175 -9.26 3.81 -1.73
C VAL A 175 -8.35 5.03 -1.90
N HIS A 176 -8.77 6.22 -1.47
CA HIS A 176 -7.91 7.41 -1.49
C HIS A 176 -6.81 7.29 -0.43
N THR A 177 -7.21 7.13 0.84
CA THR A 177 -6.27 7.06 1.98
C THR A 177 -5.29 5.92 1.86
N LEU A 178 -5.72 4.72 1.43
CA LEU A 178 -4.83 3.56 1.29
C LEU A 178 -3.83 3.70 0.12
N LEU A 179 -4.14 4.51 -0.90
CA LEU A 179 -3.18 4.83 -1.97
C LEU A 179 -2.32 6.06 -1.64
N GLU A 180 -2.76 6.90 -0.69
CA GLU A 180 -1.99 8.01 -0.12
C GLU A 180 -0.93 7.49 0.85
N GLU A 181 -1.30 6.61 1.79
CA GLU A 181 -0.41 5.78 2.63
C GLU A 181 0.68 5.12 1.78
N ALA A 182 0.31 4.36 0.75
CA ALA A 182 1.26 3.68 -0.13
C ALA A 182 2.13 4.61 -1.00
N GLU A 183 1.75 5.88 -1.17
CA GLU A 183 2.62 6.90 -1.76
C GLU A 183 3.54 7.55 -0.72
N ASN A 184 3.07 7.76 0.50
CA ASN A 184 3.82 8.35 1.60
C ASN A 184 5.04 7.48 1.98
N GLU A 185 4.81 6.19 2.20
CA GLU A 185 5.85 5.16 2.37
C GLU A 185 6.86 5.12 1.21
N ARG A 186 6.36 5.33 -0.02
CA ARG A 186 7.20 5.43 -1.23
C ARG A 186 8.02 6.73 -1.25
N MET A 187 7.60 7.78 -0.56
CA MET A 187 8.33 9.04 -0.39
C MET A 187 9.32 8.98 0.79
N HIS A 188 9.06 8.20 1.84
CA HIS A 188 10.06 7.78 2.82
C HIS A 188 11.24 7.11 2.10
N LEU A 189 10.93 6.05 1.33
CA LEU A 189 11.91 5.29 0.56
C LEU A 189 12.76 6.20 -0.34
N LEU A 190 12.12 7.02 -1.19
CA LEU A 190 12.81 7.88 -2.14
C LEU A 190 13.61 9.01 -1.47
N THR A 191 13.26 9.40 -0.25
CA THR A 191 14.01 10.36 0.55
C THR A 191 15.28 9.75 1.10
N PHE A 192 15.22 8.62 1.83
CA PHE A 192 16.42 7.98 2.38
C PHE A 192 17.33 7.37 1.30
N MET A 193 16.78 7.06 0.12
CA MET A 193 17.55 6.75 -1.10
C MET A 193 18.40 7.92 -1.64
N LYS A 194 18.26 9.16 -1.14
CA LYS A 194 19.21 10.25 -1.40
C LYS A 194 20.49 10.14 -0.58
N LEU A 195 20.41 9.50 0.60
CA LEU A 195 21.54 9.26 1.50
C LEU A 195 22.23 7.91 1.24
N LYS A 196 21.56 7.02 0.49
CA LYS A 196 21.98 5.63 0.29
C LYS A 196 21.92 5.21 -1.17
N GLN A 197 23.03 4.67 -1.68
CA GLN A 197 23.01 3.81 -2.86
C GLN A 197 22.99 2.33 -2.44
N PRO A 198 21.92 1.56 -2.72
CA PRO A 198 21.86 0.14 -2.39
C PRO A 198 22.71 -0.72 -3.34
N SER A 199 23.38 -1.72 -2.78
CA SER A 199 24.12 -2.72 -3.57
C SER A 199 23.18 -3.65 -4.36
N ILE A 200 23.72 -4.37 -5.35
CA ILE A 200 22.96 -5.36 -6.14
C ILE A 200 22.33 -6.42 -5.21
N LEU A 201 23.06 -6.90 -4.20
CA LEU A 201 22.55 -7.85 -3.21
C LEU A 201 21.38 -7.26 -2.40
N PHE A 202 21.46 -6.00 -1.96
CA PHE A 202 20.35 -5.34 -1.27
C PHE A 202 19.10 -5.25 -2.16
N ARG A 203 19.27 -4.91 -3.45
CA ARG A 203 18.18 -4.83 -4.42
C ARG A 203 17.56 -6.20 -4.72
N ALA A 204 18.35 -7.27 -4.74
CA ALA A 204 17.86 -8.64 -4.84
C ALA A 204 17.08 -9.06 -3.59
N MET A 205 17.54 -8.69 -2.39
CA MET A 205 16.82 -8.93 -1.13
C MET A 205 15.48 -8.18 -1.08
N VAL A 206 15.42 -6.93 -1.58
CA VAL A 206 14.17 -6.17 -1.72
C VAL A 206 13.21 -6.88 -2.68
N LEU A 207 13.67 -7.28 -3.86
CA LEU A 207 12.83 -7.99 -4.84
C LEU A 207 12.27 -9.31 -4.28
N MET A 208 13.09 -10.08 -3.55
CA MET A 208 12.66 -11.31 -2.88
C MET A 208 11.67 -11.02 -1.73
N GLY A 209 11.95 -10.00 -0.90
CA GLY A 209 11.10 -9.57 0.21
C GLY A 209 9.73 -9.13 -0.27
N GLN A 210 9.67 -8.24 -1.27
CA GLN A 210 8.42 -7.84 -1.92
C GLN A 210 7.71 -9.02 -2.59
N GLY A 211 8.43 -9.89 -3.30
CA GLY A 211 7.87 -11.06 -3.96
C GLY A 211 7.16 -12.02 -3.00
N VAL A 212 7.71 -12.24 -1.80
CA VAL A 212 7.07 -13.04 -0.74
C VAL A 212 5.95 -12.25 -0.05
N PHE A 213 6.25 -11.04 0.43
CA PHE A 213 5.32 -10.25 1.25
C PHE A 213 4.06 -9.82 0.50
N PHE A 214 4.18 -9.35 -0.75
CA PHE A 214 3.03 -8.97 -1.57
C PHE A 214 2.04 -10.13 -1.72
N ASN A 215 2.52 -11.34 -2.06
CA ASN A 215 1.66 -12.50 -2.27
C ASN A 215 1.00 -12.98 -0.97
N LEU A 216 1.74 -13.00 0.15
CA LEU A 216 1.20 -13.37 1.46
C LEU A 216 0.18 -12.33 1.98
N PHE A 217 0.48 -11.04 1.83
CA PHE A 217 -0.41 -9.97 2.27
C PHE A 217 -1.66 -9.88 1.38
N PHE A 218 -1.54 -10.04 0.06
CA PHE A 218 -2.67 -10.13 -0.87
C PHE A 218 -3.62 -11.30 -0.53
N ALA A 219 -3.07 -12.51 -0.31
CA ALA A 219 -3.87 -13.65 0.13
C ALA A 219 -4.53 -13.40 1.51
N SER A 220 -3.80 -12.79 2.44
CA SER A 220 -4.34 -12.43 3.77
C SER A 220 -5.45 -11.38 3.68
N TYR A 221 -5.34 -10.40 2.78
CA TYR A 221 -6.35 -9.35 2.58
C TYR A 221 -7.62 -9.88 1.91
N ILE A 222 -7.52 -10.92 1.07
CA ILE A 222 -8.70 -11.67 0.59
C ILE A 222 -9.43 -12.35 1.77
N LEU A 223 -8.69 -12.96 2.70
CA LEU A 223 -9.26 -13.73 3.81
C LEU A 223 -9.78 -12.86 4.96
N SER A 224 -9.08 -11.78 5.32
CA SER A 224 -9.42 -10.92 6.46
C SER A 224 -8.78 -9.52 6.34
N PRO A 225 -9.43 -8.55 5.65
CA PRO A 225 -8.99 -7.16 5.60
C PRO A 225 -8.75 -6.55 6.99
N ARG A 226 -9.63 -6.85 7.96
CA ARG A 226 -9.51 -6.35 9.34
C ARG A 226 -8.24 -6.83 10.05
N ALA A 227 -7.83 -8.08 9.84
CA ALA A 227 -6.58 -8.59 10.41
C ALA A 227 -5.35 -7.97 9.73
N CYS A 228 -5.45 -7.67 8.44
CA CYS A 228 -4.40 -7.00 7.68
C CYS A 228 -4.21 -5.55 8.15
N HIS A 229 -5.30 -4.76 8.26
CA HIS A 229 -5.23 -3.41 8.84
C HIS A 229 -4.72 -3.45 10.29
N ARG A 230 -5.12 -4.43 11.11
CA ARG A 230 -4.57 -4.53 12.47
C ARG A 230 -3.07 -4.87 12.48
N PHE A 231 -2.61 -5.70 11.55
CA PHE A 231 -1.20 -6.03 11.39
C PHE A 231 -0.37 -4.80 10.99
N VAL A 232 -0.86 -3.99 10.04
CA VAL A 232 -0.25 -2.68 9.67
C VAL A 232 -0.22 -1.74 10.88
N GLY A 233 -1.34 -1.57 11.59
CA GLY A 233 -1.37 -0.75 12.81
C GLY A 233 -0.33 -1.17 13.87
N TYR A 234 0.00 -2.47 13.97
CA TYR A 234 1.08 -2.95 14.85
C TYR A 234 2.49 -2.82 14.24
N LEU A 235 2.67 -2.87 12.91
CA LEU A 235 3.95 -2.50 12.29
C LEU A 235 4.27 -1.03 12.58
N GLU A 236 3.27 -0.15 12.48
CA GLU A 236 3.49 1.29 12.56
C GLU A 236 3.66 1.77 14.01
N GLU A 237 3.16 1.01 15.01
CA GLU A 237 3.63 1.11 16.40
C GLU A 237 5.15 0.87 16.52
N GLU A 238 5.67 -0.16 15.86
CA GLU A 238 7.10 -0.51 15.86
C GLU A 238 7.93 0.51 15.04
N ALA A 239 7.36 1.10 13.99
CA ALA A 239 7.95 2.17 13.19
C ALA A 239 8.08 3.47 14.00
N VAL A 240 7.00 3.95 14.63
CA VAL A 240 7.02 5.11 15.56
C VAL A 240 8.03 4.91 16.68
N HIS A 241 8.16 3.69 17.21
CA HIS A 241 9.19 3.34 18.19
C HIS A 241 10.62 3.43 17.59
N THR A 242 10.85 2.80 16.44
CA THR A 242 12.15 2.79 15.74
C THR A 242 12.60 4.20 15.35
N TYR A 243 11.71 5.05 14.81
CA TYR A 243 12.04 6.44 14.49
C TYR A 243 12.18 7.34 15.73
N THR A 244 11.44 7.08 16.81
CA THR A 244 11.69 7.74 18.11
C THR A 244 13.08 7.40 18.65
N ASN A 245 13.58 6.18 18.42
CA ASN A 245 14.96 5.82 18.80
C ASN A 245 16.00 6.39 17.83
N CYS A 246 15.67 6.51 16.53
CA CYS A 246 16.50 7.21 15.54
C CYS A 246 16.73 8.69 15.94
N LEU A 247 15.67 9.44 16.32
CA LEU A 247 15.80 10.83 16.79
C LEU A 247 16.73 10.97 17.99
N LYS A 248 16.66 10.08 18.99
CA LYS A 248 17.59 10.04 20.12
C LYS A 248 19.04 9.74 19.67
N ASP A 249 19.20 8.91 18.65
CA ASP A 249 20.50 8.59 18.04
C ASP A 249 21.10 9.78 17.26
N ILE A 250 20.27 10.74 16.81
CA ILE A 250 20.68 12.03 16.26
C ILE A 250 21.04 13.04 17.38
N GLU A 251 20.48 12.89 18.58
CA GLU A 251 20.76 13.80 19.71
C GLU A 251 22.01 13.37 20.49
N VAL A 252 22.17 12.08 20.80
CA VAL A 252 23.27 11.56 21.64
C VAL A 252 24.01 10.33 21.06
N GLY A 253 23.67 9.90 19.85
CA GLY A 253 24.20 8.68 19.23
C GLY A 253 25.24 8.90 18.13
N LYS A 254 25.44 7.88 17.29
CA LYS A 254 26.47 7.87 16.23
C LYS A 254 26.07 8.60 14.95
N ILE A 255 24.86 9.15 14.88
CA ILE A 255 24.35 9.90 13.72
C ILE A 255 24.05 11.37 14.06
N GLN A 256 24.77 11.94 15.05
CA GLN A 256 24.63 13.34 15.45
C GLN A 256 24.77 14.35 14.29
N HIS A 257 25.54 14.03 13.25
CA HIS A 257 25.64 14.87 12.06
C HIS A 257 24.32 15.00 11.28
N TRP A 258 23.33 14.12 11.46
CA TRP A 258 21.99 14.29 10.89
C TRP A 258 21.22 15.49 11.50
N GLY A 259 21.63 15.97 12.68
CA GLY A 259 21.11 17.20 13.29
C GLY A 259 21.59 18.48 12.60
N THR A 260 22.56 18.38 11.69
CA THR A 260 23.09 19.53 10.91
C THR A 260 23.17 19.27 9.40
N THR A 261 23.07 18.01 8.96
CA THR A 261 23.01 17.62 7.54
C THR A 261 21.71 18.14 6.92
N PRO A 262 21.76 18.93 5.83
CA PRO A 262 20.55 19.46 5.18
C PRO A 262 19.58 18.37 4.70
N ALA A 263 18.28 18.65 4.82
CA ALA A 263 17.22 17.83 4.26
C ALA A 263 17.30 17.79 2.72
N PRO A 264 17.19 16.60 2.08
CA PRO A 264 17.13 16.50 0.62
C PRO A 264 15.94 17.26 0.03
N ASP A 265 16.10 17.84 -1.17
CA ASP A 265 15.07 18.70 -1.77
C ASP A 265 13.73 17.99 -1.99
N ILE A 266 13.76 16.67 -2.24
CA ILE A 266 12.55 15.83 -2.32
C ILE A 266 11.76 15.82 -1.00
N ALA A 267 12.44 15.85 0.14
CA ALA A 267 11.83 15.90 1.47
C ALA A 267 11.34 17.31 1.80
N LYS A 268 12.10 18.35 1.45
CA LYS A 268 11.65 19.74 1.56
C LYS A 268 10.39 19.99 0.73
N GLU A 269 10.34 19.48 -0.49
CA GLU A 269 9.16 19.60 -1.34
C GLU A 269 7.99 18.77 -0.78
N TYR A 270 8.22 17.54 -0.32
CA TYR A 270 7.17 16.63 0.13
C TYR A 270 6.60 16.95 1.52
N TRP A 271 7.39 17.38 2.51
CA TRP A 271 6.86 17.79 3.83
C TRP A 271 6.75 19.31 4.02
N ARG A 272 6.96 20.09 2.95
CA ARG A 272 6.98 21.57 2.96
C ARG A 272 7.94 22.17 4.01
N LEU A 273 9.05 21.47 4.26
CA LEU A 273 10.04 21.87 5.24
C LEU A 273 10.72 23.19 4.86
N LYS A 274 11.27 23.89 5.86
CA LYS A 274 12.03 25.13 5.65
C LYS A 274 13.32 24.86 4.87
N GLU A 275 13.85 25.88 4.19
CA GLU A 275 15.07 25.73 3.40
C GLU A 275 16.32 25.34 4.20
N ASN A 276 16.34 25.67 5.50
CA ASN A 276 17.38 25.29 6.45
C ASN A 276 17.05 24.01 7.24
N ALA A 277 16.03 23.25 6.86
CA ALA A 277 15.69 21.99 7.52
C ALA A 277 16.77 20.92 7.34
N THR A 278 16.83 20.01 8.30
CA THR A 278 17.87 19.00 8.48
C THR A 278 17.30 17.58 8.39
N LEU A 279 18.16 16.57 8.38
CA LEU A 279 17.71 15.17 8.46
C LEU A 279 16.96 14.85 9.76
N ARG A 280 17.23 15.56 10.87
CA ARG A 280 16.39 15.45 12.09
C ARG A 280 14.94 15.83 11.82
N ASP A 281 14.71 16.89 11.04
CA ASP A 281 13.36 17.37 10.72
C ASP A 281 12.63 16.42 9.76
N VAL A 282 13.36 15.81 8.82
CA VAL A 282 12.85 14.73 7.95
C VAL A 282 12.44 13.50 8.77
N VAL A 283 13.31 13.04 9.67
CA VAL A 283 13.03 11.88 10.54
C VAL A 283 11.88 12.18 11.52
N ALA A 284 11.72 13.43 11.94
CA ALA A 284 10.59 13.84 12.78
C ALA A 284 9.26 13.83 12.00
N ALA A 285 9.27 14.30 10.74
CA ALA A 285 8.10 14.28 9.86
C ALA A 285 7.66 12.84 9.55
N VAL A 286 8.56 11.99 9.03
CA VAL A 286 8.32 10.56 8.76
C VAL A 286 7.69 9.86 9.98
N ARG A 287 8.21 10.12 11.18
CA ARG A 287 7.65 9.56 12.44
C ARG A 287 6.19 9.97 12.72
N ALA A 288 5.76 11.14 12.23
CA ALA A 288 4.38 11.60 12.33
C ALA A 288 3.51 10.94 11.26
N ASP A 289 4.02 10.74 10.04
CA ASP A 289 3.36 9.92 9.02
C ASP A 289 3.10 8.50 9.55
N GLU A 290 4.10 7.84 10.18
CA GLU A 290 3.89 6.51 10.80
C GLU A 290 2.82 6.53 11.90
N ALA A 291 2.72 7.61 12.67
CA ALA A 291 1.74 7.74 13.74
C ALA A 291 0.31 7.90 13.19
N GLU A 292 0.19 8.55 12.03
CA GLU A 292 -1.05 8.65 11.27
C GLU A 292 -1.41 7.29 10.64
N HIS A 293 -0.48 6.64 9.93
CA HIS A 293 -0.67 5.30 9.36
C HIS A 293 -1.11 4.27 10.42
N ARG A 294 -0.48 4.30 11.60
CA ARG A 294 -0.85 3.52 12.80
C ARG A 294 -2.32 3.72 13.18
N ASP A 295 -2.71 4.97 13.44
CA ASP A 295 -4.03 5.28 14.01
C ASP A 295 -5.15 5.14 12.99
N VAL A 296 -4.86 5.42 11.71
CA VAL A 296 -5.73 5.09 10.56
C VAL A 296 -5.95 3.59 10.49
N ASN A 297 -4.90 2.77 10.40
CA ASN A 297 -5.06 1.31 10.23
C ASN A 297 -5.69 0.62 11.45
N HIS A 298 -5.36 1.07 12.66
CA HIS A 298 -6.04 0.62 13.88
C HIS A 298 -7.53 0.98 13.93
N THR A 299 -7.93 2.07 13.27
CA THR A 299 -9.33 2.48 13.11
C THR A 299 -10.02 1.66 12.02
N LEU A 300 -9.42 1.53 10.83
CA LEU A 300 -9.92 0.74 9.71
C LEU A 300 -10.12 -0.75 10.06
N ALA A 301 -9.28 -1.31 10.94
CA ALA A 301 -9.46 -2.65 11.50
C ALA A 301 -10.78 -2.81 12.29
N GLY A 302 -11.27 -1.73 12.91
CA GLY A 302 -12.54 -1.70 13.64
C GLY A 302 -13.77 -1.61 12.72
N LEU A 303 -13.68 -0.87 11.61
CA LEU A 303 -14.81 -0.56 10.72
C LEU A 303 -15.33 -1.77 9.92
N ARG A 304 -16.62 -1.77 9.56
CA ARG A 304 -17.20 -2.75 8.62
C ARG A 304 -16.81 -2.36 7.17
N PRO A 305 -16.80 -3.31 6.21
CA PRO A 305 -16.26 -3.05 4.87
C PRO A 305 -16.92 -1.90 4.10
N ASP A 306 -18.20 -1.62 4.36
CA ASP A 306 -19.00 -0.61 3.67
C ASP A 306 -19.27 0.65 4.53
N ASP A 307 -18.71 0.72 5.74
CA ASP A 307 -18.74 1.94 6.57
C ASP A 307 -17.92 3.06 5.91
N PRO A 308 -18.26 4.35 6.11
CA PRO A 308 -17.45 5.44 5.60
C PRO A 308 -16.09 5.50 6.28
N ASN A 309 -15.07 5.92 5.53
CA ASN A 309 -13.80 6.33 6.09
C ASN A 309 -14.03 7.61 6.95
N PRO A 310 -13.53 7.68 8.19
CA PRO A 310 -13.63 8.88 9.01
C PRO A 310 -12.51 9.91 8.71
N PHE A 311 -11.60 9.57 7.80
CA PHE A 311 -10.50 10.39 7.28
C PHE A 311 -10.83 10.80 5.82
#